data_AF-A0A9N9T7R1-F1
#
_entry.id   AF-A0A9N9T7R1-F1
#
_cell.length_a   1.000
_cell.length_b   1.000
_cell.length_c   1.000
_cell.angle_alpha   90.00
_cell.angle_beta   90.00
_cell.angle_gamma   90.00
#
_symmetry.space_group_name_H-M   'P 1'
#
loop_
_entity.id
_entity.type
_entity.pdbx_description
1 polymer ?
#
loop_
_entity_poly.entity_id
_entity_poly.type
_entity_poly.pdbx_seq_one_letter_code
_entity_poly.pdbx_strand_id
1 'polypeptide(L)'
;MIGQWKEKYPPKQFALLAFTGAPASFPVQQENLPLQKYLEWSDNIEKKAENFIKKVLPKGAFIGIHLRNGIDWVRACQHIPESPGLFAAPQCLGYRNEKGPATSDMCLPSQEMIIRQVKRVVKNINNSVNNNNDRTIKSLFVAADSNHMIDELKSGLHRMKVKVFKYPESDPHVDLAILGKSNHFIGNCISSFSAFVKRERDVKGFTSSFWAFPTQKNSKTSATHEEL
;
A
#
# COMPACT_ATOMS: atom_id res chain seq x y z
N MET A 1 26.40 -12.32 -17.91
CA MET A 1 24.98 -12.29 -18.32
C MET A 1 24.75 -11.41 -19.55
N ILE A 2 25.08 -10.11 -19.56
CA ILE A 2 24.93 -9.25 -20.76
C ILE A 2 25.76 -9.71 -21.97
N GLY A 3 26.99 -10.20 -21.74
CA GLY A 3 27.85 -10.69 -22.82
C GLY A 3 27.20 -11.81 -23.64
N GLN A 4 26.61 -12.80 -22.97
CA GLN A 4 25.91 -13.92 -23.61
C GLN A 4 24.70 -13.46 -24.44
N TRP A 5 23.95 -12.46 -23.97
CA TRP A 5 22.82 -11.89 -24.73
C TRP A 5 23.30 -11.22 -26.01
N LYS A 6 24.36 -10.41 -25.94
CA LYS A 6 24.92 -9.72 -27.11
C LYS A 6 25.53 -10.67 -28.13
N GLU A 7 26.14 -11.75 -27.66
CA GLU A 7 26.72 -12.80 -28.50
C GLU A 7 25.64 -13.61 -29.21
N LYS A 8 24.61 -14.04 -28.47
CA LYS A 8 23.53 -14.88 -29.02
C LYS A 8 22.55 -14.09 -29.89
N TYR A 9 22.32 -12.81 -29.56
CA TYR A 9 21.36 -11.94 -30.23
C TYR A 9 22.02 -10.62 -30.66
N PRO A 10 22.95 -10.66 -31.63
CA PRO A 10 23.63 -9.45 -32.09
C PRO A 10 22.65 -8.50 -32.80
N PRO A 11 22.67 -7.19 -32.50
CA PRO A 11 21.70 -6.23 -33.06
C PRO A 11 21.66 -6.13 -34.58
N LYS A 12 22.79 -6.45 -35.26
CA LYS A 12 22.85 -6.47 -36.74
C LYS A 12 21.99 -7.57 -37.36
N GLN A 13 21.76 -8.66 -36.64
CA GLN A 13 20.94 -9.80 -37.09
C GLN A 13 19.55 -9.79 -36.44
N PHE A 14 19.50 -9.41 -35.16
CA PHE A 14 18.28 -9.34 -34.36
C PHE A 14 18.00 -7.87 -33.98
N ALA A 15 17.50 -7.10 -34.96
CA ALA A 15 17.17 -5.68 -34.76
C ALA A 15 16.04 -5.45 -33.73
N LEU A 16 15.19 -6.47 -33.53
CA LEU A 16 14.08 -6.46 -32.60
C LEU A 16 14.07 -7.75 -31.78
N LEU A 17 14.02 -7.62 -30.46
CA LEU A 17 13.74 -8.72 -29.54
C LEU A 17 12.32 -8.58 -29.03
N ALA A 18 11.42 -9.42 -29.56
CA ALA A 18 10.02 -9.46 -29.16
C ALA A 18 9.78 -10.62 -28.17
N PHE A 19 9.21 -10.31 -27.01
CA PHE A 19 8.93 -11.28 -25.96
C PHE A 19 7.41 -11.44 -25.79
N THR A 20 6.95 -12.67 -25.61
CA THR A 20 5.52 -12.98 -25.35
C THR A 20 5.08 -12.60 -23.94
N GLY A 21 6.02 -12.41 -23.02
CA GLY A 21 5.81 -11.86 -21.68
C GLY A 21 6.93 -10.88 -21.32
N ALA A 22 6.74 -10.11 -20.25
CA ALA A 22 7.76 -9.19 -19.79
C ALA A 22 9.05 -9.96 -19.42
N PRO A 23 10.22 -9.62 -19.97
CA PRO A 23 11.50 -10.26 -19.63
C PRO A 23 12.02 -9.73 -18.27
N ALA A 24 11.21 -9.88 -17.23
CA ALA A 24 11.43 -9.34 -15.90
C ALA A 24 10.89 -10.31 -14.82
N SER A 25 11.40 -10.19 -13.61
CA SER A 25 10.92 -10.98 -12.48
C SER A 25 9.56 -10.49 -11.97
N PHE A 26 8.77 -11.41 -11.42
CA PHE A 26 7.64 -11.08 -10.57
C PHE A 26 7.74 -11.89 -9.25
N PRO A 27 7.74 -11.25 -8.07
CA PRO A 27 7.70 -9.80 -7.86
C PRO A 27 8.96 -9.07 -8.39
N VAL A 28 8.85 -7.74 -8.44
CA VAL A 28 9.97 -6.87 -8.84
C VAL A 28 11.17 -7.08 -7.93
N GLN A 29 12.35 -7.21 -8.51
CA GLN A 29 13.63 -7.26 -7.82
C GLN A 29 13.90 -6.01 -6.96
N GLN A 30 14.61 -6.17 -5.85
CA GLN A 30 14.83 -5.10 -4.87
C GLN A 30 15.57 -3.90 -5.49
N GLU A 31 16.57 -4.17 -6.31
CA GLU A 31 17.38 -3.19 -7.04
C GLU A 31 16.56 -2.35 -8.03
N ASN A 32 15.39 -2.85 -8.46
CA ASN A 32 14.53 -2.18 -9.43
C ASN A 32 13.44 -1.33 -8.78
N LEU A 33 13.24 -1.40 -7.45
CA LEU A 33 12.25 -0.60 -6.74
C LEU A 33 12.40 0.92 -6.97
N PRO A 34 13.61 1.50 -6.93
CA PRO A 34 13.79 2.94 -7.14
C PRO A 34 13.44 3.42 -8.55
N LEU A 35 13.30 2.53 -9.53
CA LEU A 35 12.93 2.89 -10.91
C LEU A 35 11.51 3.46 -11.01
N GLN A 36 10.67 3.27 -9.99
CA GLN A 36 9.35 3.89 -9.91
C GLN A 36 9.42 5.43 -10.02
N LYS A 37 10.56 6.06 -9.70
CA LYS A 37 10.76 7.50 -9.87
C LYS A 37 10.63 8.00 -11.32
N TYR A 38 10.75 7.10 -12.30
CA TYR A 38 10.59 7.42 -13.72
C TYR A 38 9.16 7.17 -14.23
N LEU A 39 8.27 6.63 -13.40
CA LEU A 39 6.86 6.45 -13.75
C LEU A 39 6.06 7.66 -13.26
N GLU A 40 5.80 8.57 -14.18
CA GLU A 40 4.98 9.76 -13.95
C GLU A 40 3.55 9.54 -14.43
N TRP A 41 2.58 10.05 -13.66
CA TRP A 41 1.18 10.04 -14.07
C TRP A 41 1.00 10.96 -15.29
N SER A 42 0.17 10.54 -16.24
CA SER A 42 -0.22 11.42 -17.34
C SER A 42 -1.00 12.63 -16.81
N ASP A 43 -0.93 13.76 -17.52
CA ASP A 43 -1.63 15.00 -17.16
C ASP A 43 -3.12 14.77 -16.87
N ASN A 44 -3.75 13.85 -17.59
CA ASN A 44 -5.15 13.49 -17.38
C ASN A 44 -5.39 12.85 -16.00
N ILE A 45 -4.60 11.83 -15.64
CA ILE A 45 -4.75 11.14 -14.35
C ILE A 45 -4.39 12.07 -13.20
N GLU A 46 -3.30 12.81 -13.35
CA GLU A 46 -2.83 13.79 -12.36
C GLU A 46 -3.92 14.84 -12.10
N LYS A 47 -4.49 15.44 -13.17
CA LYS A 47 -5.56 16.43 -13.06
C LYS A 47 -6.82 15.88 -12.41
N LYS A 48 -7.23 14.64 -12.72
CA LYS A 48 -8.38 13.99 -12.07
C LYS A 48 -8.14 13.82 -10.56
N ALA A 49 -6.98 13.27 -10.18
CA ALA A 49 -6.62 13.06 -8.78
C ALA A 49 -6.56 14.38 -8.01
N GLU A 50 -5.91 15.40 -8.56
CA GLU A 50 -5.83 16.72 -7.94
C GLU A 50 -7.20 17.40 -7.81
N ASN A 51 -8.04 17.33 -8.83
CA ASN A 51 -9.38 17.91 -8.78
C ASN A 51 -10.22 17.24 -7.68
N PHE A 52 -10.14 15.92 -7.56
CA PHE A 52 -10.83 15.20 -6.49
C PHE A 52 -10.33 15.65 -5.12
N ILE A 53 -9.01 15.67 -4.89
CA ILE A 53 -8.42 16.08 -3.61
C ILE A 53 -8.81 17.53 -3.27
N LYS A 54 -8.71 18.46 -4.24
CA LYS A 54 -8.94 19.90 -4.01
C LYS A 54 -10.43 20.25 -3.84
N LYS A 55 -11.32 19.59 -4.58
CA LYS A 55 -12.75 19.98 -4.65
C LYS A 55 -13.67 19.12 -3.80
N VAL A 56 -13.29 17.87 -3.51
CA VAL A 56 -14.16 16.91 -2.79
C VAL A 56 -13.70 16.72 -1.35
N LEU A 57 -12.40 16.59 -1.11
CA LEU A 57 -11.90 16.40 0.25
C LEU A 57 -11.94 17.72 1.04
N PRO A 58 -12.30 17.69 2.34
CA PRO A 58 -12.25 18.88 3.18
C PRO A 58 -10.81 19.36 3.34
N LYS A 59 -10.62 20.68 3.57
CA LYS A 59 -9.32 21.25 3.89
C LYS A 59 -8.70 20.55 5.11
N GLY A 60 -7.45 20.11 4.96
CA GLY A 60 -6.67 19.39 5.97
C GLY A 60 -5.98 18.17 5.37
N ALA A 61 -5.33 17.39 6.21
CA ALA A 61 -4.65 16.17 5.80
C ALA A 61 -5.64 15.01 5.60
N PHE A 62 -5.26 14.04 4.76
CA PHE A 62 -6.04 12.83 4.54
C PHE A 62 -5.17 11.57 4.58
N ILE A 63 -5.80 10.47 5.02
CA ILE A 63 -5.22 9.13 4.94
C ILE A 63 -5.78 8.44 3.71
N GLY A 64 -4.91 7.82 2.91
CA GLY A 64 -5.31 6.91 1.84
C GLY A 64 -5.25 5.47 2.34
N ILE A 65 -6.28 4.66 2.07
CA ILE A 65 -6.27 3.23 2.38
C ILE A 65 -6.62 2.40 1.16
N HIS A 66 -6.00 1.24 1.05
CA HIS A 66 -6.32 0.25 0.03
C HIS A 66 -6.89 -1.02 0.66
N LEU A 67 -8.12 -1.36 0.27
CA LEU A 67 -8.82 -2.58 0.66
C LEU A 67 -8.85 -3.54 -0.53
N ARG A 68 -8.15 -4.66 -0.40
CA ARG A 68 -8.19 -5.75 -1.38
C ARG A 68 -9.03 -6.88 -0.78
N ASN A 69 -10.28 -7.00 -1.23
CA ASN A 69 -11.29 -7.89 -0.65
C ASN A 69 -12.25 -8.49 -1.70
N GLY A 70 -11.87 -8.48 -2.98
CA GLY A 70 -12.53 -9.25 -4.03
C GLY A 70 -12.55 -10.75 -3.76
N ILE A 71 -13.51 -11.46 -4.36
CA ILE A 71 -13.71 -12.91 -4.12
C ILE A 71 -12.51 -13.76 -4.56
N ASP A 72 -11.81 -13.34 -5.62
CA ASP A 72 -10.54 -13.92 -6.08
C ASP A 72 -9.46 -13.76 -5.00
N TRP A 73 -9.40 -12.58 -4.38
CA TRP A 73 -8.45 -12.26 -3.34
C TRP A 73 -8.68 -13.05 -2.05
N VAL A 74 -9.94 -13.22 -1.65
CA VAL A 74 -10.29 -14.06 -0.49
C VAL A 74 -9.73 -15.47 -0.65
N ARG A 75 -9.83 -16.06 -1.85
CA ARG A 75 -9.25 -17.38 -2.16
C ARG A 75 -7.73 -17.33 -2.19
N ALA A 76 -7.12 -16.33 -2.82
CA ALA A 76 -5.67 -16.19 -2.84
C ALA A 76 -5.07 -16.11 -1.42
N CYS A 77 -5.74 -15.44 -0.49
CA CYS A 77 -5.29 -15.33 0.89
C CYS A 77 -5.34 -16.66 1.67
N GLN A 78 -6.09 -17.66 1.23
CA GLN A 78 -6.10 -19.00 1.86
C GLN A 78 -4.75 -19.71 1.70
N HIS A 79 -3.95 -19.36 0.70
CA HIS A 79 -2.64 -19.96 0.41
C HIS A 79 -1.47 -19.27 1.13
N ILE A 80 -1.72 -18.21 1.89
CA ILE A 80 -0.66 -17.47 2.62
C ILE A 80 0.17 -18.35 3.57
N PRO A 81 -0.42 -19.29 4.34
CA PRO A 81 0.36 -20.17 5.22
C PRO A 81 1.40 -21.01 4.48
N GLU A 82 1.11 -21.40 3.23
CA GLU A 82 1.97 -22.24 2.40
C GLU A 82 2.93 -21.42 1.53
N SER A 83 2.57 -20.17 1.22
CA SER A 83 3.33 -19.28 0.33
C SER A 83 3.51 -17.89 0.95
N PRO A 84 4.38 -17.72 1.95
CA PRO A 84 4.54 -16.44 2.66
C PRO A 84 5.15 -15.33 1.78
N GLY A 85 5.84 -15.69 0.69
CA GLY A 85 6.39 -14.75 -0.30
C GLY A 85 5.42 -14.40 -1.44
N LEU A 86 4.12 -14.70 -1.30
CA LEU A 86 3.14 -14.52 -2.36
C LEU A 86 3.05 -13.06 -2.85
N PHE A 87 3.01 -12.89 -4.17
CA PHE A 87 2.86 -11.60 -4.84
C PHE A 87 3.85 -10.54 -4.33
N ALA A 88 3.37 -9.47 -3.70
CA ALA A 88 4.19 -8.34 -3.27
C ALA A 88 4.54 -8.35 -1.78
N ALA A 89 4.34 -9.48 -1.06
CA ALA A 89 4.68 -9.63 0.35
C ALA A 89 6.10 -9.13 0.74
N PRO A 90 7.15 -9.27 -0.11
CA PRO A 90 8.47 -8.72 0.18
C PRO A 90 8.50 -7.21 0.49
N GLN A 91 7.50 -6.43 0.04
CA GLN A 91 7.44 -4.98 0.33
C GLN A 91 7.33 -4.64 1.82
N CYS A 92 6.80 -5.56 2.63
CA CYS A 92 6.79 -5.42 4.10
C CYS A 92 7.80 -6.36 4.73
N LEU A 93 7.75 -7.64 4.34
CA LEU A 93 8.46 -8.74 5.02
C LEU A 93 9.95 -8.79 4.68
N GLY A 94 10.35 -8.12 3.60
CA GLY A 94 11.68 -8.18 3.02
C GLY A 94 11.85 -9.35 2.04
N TYR A 95 12.88 -9.28 1.19
CA TYR A 95 13.09 -10.22 0.09
C TYR A 95 13.55 -11.61 0.55
N ARG A 96 13.95 -11.74 1.82
CA ARG A 96 14.31 -13.01 2.46
C ARG A 96 13.43 -13.30 3.69
N ASN A 97 12.25 -12.67 3.78
CA ASN A 97 11.34 -12.75 4.93
C ASN A 97 12.00 -12.34 6.26
N GLU A 98 12.88 -11.35 6.22
CA GLU A 98 13.66 -10.84 7.36
C GLU A 98 12.77 -10.32 8.50
N LYS A 99 11.51 -9.95 8.20
CA LYS A 99 10.55 -9.42 9.18
C LYS A 99 9.43 -10.41 9.53
N GLY A 100 9.67 -11.70 9.28
CA GLY A 100 8.76 -12.80 9.62
C GLY A 100 7.86 -13.23 8.47
N PRO A 101 7.03 -14.28 8.68
CA PRO A 101 6.12 -14.79 7.66
C PRO A 101 4.89 -13.89 7.48
N ALA A 102 4.29 -13.96 6.29
CA ALA A 102 2.99 -13.34 6.04
C ALA A 102 1.91 -13.98 6.89
N THR A 103 0.99 -13.17 7.42
CA THR A 103 -0.19 -13.67 8.15
C THR A 103 -1.45 -13.45 7.34
N SER A 104 -2.51 -14.23 7.64
CA SER A 104 -3.81 -14.06 7.00
C SER A 104 -4.36 -12.65 7.17
N ASP A 105 -4.16 -12.03 8.34
CA ASP A 105 -4.59 -10.65 8.61
C ASP A 105 -3.84 -9.59 7.77
N MET A 106 -2.58 -9.86 7.38
CA MET A 106 -1.85 -8.99 6.44
C MET A 106 -2.41 -9.07 5.01
N CYS A 107 -3.03 -10.21 4.66
CA CYS A 107 -3.61 -10.46 3.34
C CYS A 107 -5.09 -10.05 3.27
N LEU A 108 -5.89 -10.37 4.29
CA LEU A 108 -7.33 -10.13 4.34
C LEU A 108 -7.71 -9.71 5.77
N PRO A 109 -7.45 -8.44 6.15
CA PRO A 109 -7.75 -7.95 7.49
C PRO A 109 -9.25 -7.89 7.76
N SER A 110 -9.65 -8.15 9.01
CA SER A 110 -11.06 -8.01 9.43
C SER A 110 -11.50 -6.55 9.47
N GLN A 111 -12.82 -6.33 9.35
CA GLN A 111 -13.41 -4.99 9.46
C GLN A 111 -13.04 -4.27 10.77
N GLU A 112 -13.09 -4.98 11.90
CA GLU A 112 -12.73 -4.41 13.19
C GLU A 112 -11.27 -3.97 13.21
N MET A 113 -10.38 -4.79 12.65
CA MET A 113 -8.96 -4.48 12.56
C MET A 113 -8.70 -3.23 11.71
N ILE A 114 -9.33 -3.13 10.53
CA ILE A 114 -9.23 -1.97 9.65
C ILE A 114 -9.63 -0.70 10.41
N ILE A 115 -10.82 -0.68 11.03
CA ILE A 115 -11.31 0.49 11.78
C ILE A 115 -10.38 0.83 12.93
N ARG A 116 -9.93 -0.16 13.71
CA ARG A 116 -9.02 0.03 14.85
C ARG A 116 -7.67 0.60 14.42
N GLN A 117 -7.09 0.09 13.34
CA GLN A 117 -5.80 0.54 12.84
C GLN A 117 -5.90 1.96 12.27
N VAL A 118 -6.95 2.27 11.49
CA VAL A 118 -7.19 3.64 11.00
C VAL A 118 -7.34 4.61 12.18
N LYS A 119 -8.14 4.29 13.20
CA LYS A 119 -8.27 5.12 14.41
C LYS A 119 -6.91 5.39 15.07
N ARG A 120 -6.07 4.37 15.19
CA ARG A 120 -4.72 4.50 15.78
C ARG A 120 -3.85 5.45 14.96
N VAL A 121 -3.83 5.30 13.64
CA VAL A 121 -3.07 6.18 12.74
C VAL A 121 -3.56 7.62 12.85
N VAL A 122 -4.87 7.85 12.82
CA VAL A 122 -5.46 9.20 12.98
C VAL A 122 -5.03 9.83 14.31
N LYS A 123 -5.12 9.10 15.43
CA LYS A 123 -4.69 9.60 16.74
C LYS A 123 -3.20 9.93 16.77
N ASN A 124 -2.36 9.04 16.26
CA ASN A 124 -0.91 9.22 16.27
C ASN A 124 -0.48 10.44 15.46
N ILE A 125 -1.08 10.64 14.28
CA ILE A 125 -0.78 11.81 13.44
C ILE A 125 -1.29 13.09 14.11
N ASN A 126 -2.54 13.08 14.60
CA ASN A 126 -3.15 14.28 15.17
C ASN A 126 -2.51 14.72 16.50
N ASN A 127 -1.95 13.78 17.28
CA ASN A 127 -1.28 14.06 18.55
C ASN A 127 0.24 14.32 18.38
N SER A 128 0.76 14.33 17.16
CA SER A 128 2.18 14.62 16.92
C SER A 128 2.52 16.05 17.35
N VAL A 129 3.68 16.23 18.00
CA VAL A 129 4.15 17.51 18.57
C VAL A 129 4.19 18.64 17.53
N ASN A 130 4.35 18.30 16.24
CA ASN A 130 4.43 19.25 15.13
C ASN A 130 3.11 19.37 14.34
N ASN A 131 1.98 19.00 14.94
CA ASN A 131 0.67 19.07 14.27
C ASN A 131 0.08 20.48 14.37
N ASN A 132 -0.16 21.08 13.20
CA ASN A 132 -0.96 22.30 13.04
C ASN A 132 -2.30 21.96 12.36
N ASN A 133 -3.19 22.94 12.20
CA ASN A 133 -4.51 22.69 11.62
C ASN A 133 -4.46 22.04 10.22
N ASP A 134 -3.45 22.36 9.41
CA ASP A 134 -3.29 21.83 8.05
C ASP A 134 -2.84 20.37 8.02
N ARG A 135 -2.15 19.90 9.07
CA ARG A 135 -1.68 18.51 9.21
C ARG A 135 -2.66 17.60 9.96
N THR A 136 -3.73 18.17 10.49
CA THR A 136 -4.77 17.40 11.16
C THR A 136 -5.54 16.57 10.13
N ILE A 137 -5.66 15.27 10.38
CA ILE A 137 -6.45 14.38 9.52
C ILE A 137 -7.92 14.76 9.60
N LYS A 138 -8.51 15.15 8.45
CA LYS A 138 -9.92 15.49 8.29
C LYS A 138 -10.68 14.50 7.42
N SER A 139 -9.98 13.73 6.60
CA SER A 139 -10.61 12.76 5.70
C SER A 139 -9.83 11.46 5.54
N LEU A 140 -10.57 10.43 5.14
CA LEU A 140 -10.11 9.12 4.75
C LEU A 140 -10.54 8.89 3.31
N PHE A 141 -9.59 8.56 2.44
CA PHE A 141 -9.85 8.09 1.08
C PHE A 141 -9.69 6.57 1.03
N VAL A 142 -10.66 5.88 0.43
CA VAL A 142 -10.68 4.43 0.29
C VAL A 142 -10.66 4.06 -1.18
N ALA A 143 -9.65 3.28 -1.59
CA ALA A 143 -9.65 2.53 -2.83
C ALA A 143 -9.91 1.06 -2.52
N ALA A 144 -10.80 0.41 -3.29
CA ALA A 144 -11.06 -1.01 -3.14
C ALA A 144 -11.38 -1.67 -4.47
N ASP A 145 -11.08 -2.96 -4.58
CA ASP A 145 -11.44 -3.79 -5.73
C ASP A 145 -12.89 -4.29 -5.67
N SER A 146 -13.50 -4.33 -4.48
CA SER A 146 -14.89 -4.75 -4.27
C SER A 146 -15.60 -3.89 -3.23
N ASN A 147 -15.47 -4.22 -1.93
CA ASN A 147 -16.18 -3.50 -0.86
C ASN A 147 -15.31 -2.37 -0.27
N HIS A 148 -15.80 -1.13 -0.38
CA HIS A 148 -15.14 0.07 0.14
C HIS A 148 -15.42 0.33 1.63
N MET A 149 -16.31 -0.43 2.27
CA MET A 149 -16.64 -0.31 3.70
C MET A 149 -17.02 1.12 4.14
N ILE A 150 -17.68 1.88 3.27
CA ILE A 150 -17.89 3.32 3.48
C ILE A 150 -18.70 3.59 4.75
N ASP A 151 -19.76 2.83 4.99
CA ASP A 151 -20.67 3.09 6.10
C ASP A 151 -20.09 2.62 7.44
N GLU A 152 -19.38 1.49 7.43
CA GLU A 152 -18.67 0.97 8.59
C GLU A 152 -17.53 1.89 9.02
N LEU A 153 -16.78 2.44 8.05
CA LEU A 153 -15.74 3.42 8.31
C LEU A 153 -16.32 4.76 8.79
N LYS A 154 -17.43 5.25 8.19
CA LYS A 154 -18.12 6.46 8.66
C LYS A 154 -18.58 6.32 10.11
N SER A 155 -19.25 5.21 10.42
CA SER A 155 -19.72 4.90 11.78
C SER A 155 -18.54 4.79 12.75
N GLY A 156 -17.50 4.03 12.35
CA GLY A 156 -16.30 3.83 13.15
C GLY A 156 -15.58 5.14 13.47
N LEU A 157 -15.48 6.07 12.53
CA LEU A 157 -14.68 7.28 12.63
C LEU A 157 -15.47 8.53 13.02
N HIS A 158 -16.79 8.42 13.18
CA HIS A 158 -17.68 9.56 13.48
C HIS A 158 -17.19 10.42 14.66
N ARG A 159 -16.81 9.80 15.78
CA ARG A 159 -16.32 10.49 16.98
C ARG A 159 -15.02 11.28 16.76
N MET A 160 -14.25 10.93 15.73
CA MET A 160 -12.99 11.59 15.39
C MET A 160 -13.19 12.75 14.41
N LYS A 161 -14.42 12.98 13.94
CA LYS A 161 -14.75 14.00 12.93
C LYS A 161 -13.97 13.83 11.61
N VAL A 162 -13.62 12.59 11.26
CA VAL A 162 -12.98 12.23 9.99
C VAL A 162 -14.05 11.80 8.99
N LYS A 163 -14.09 12.45 7.83
CA LYS A 163 -15.04 12.12 6.74
C LYS A 163 -14.45 11.04 5.81
N VAL A 164 -15.28 10.14 5.31
CA VAL A 164 -14.84 9.01 4.46
C VAL A 164 -15.30 9.20 3.03
N PHE A 165 -14.40 8.98 2.08
CA PHE A 165 -14.63 9.18 0.65
C PHE A 165 -14.06 8.01 -0.17
N LYS A 166 -14.65 7.78 -1.35
CA LYS A 166 -14.10 6.98 -2.44
C LYS A 166 -14.16 7.79 -3.73
N TYR A 167 -13.37 7.42 -4.72
CA TYR A 167 -13.54 7.98 -6.06
C TYR A 167 -14.91 7.51 -6.62
N PRO A 168 -15.71 8.39 -7.25
CA PRO A 168 -17.05 8.03 -7.69
C PRO A 168 -17.04 7.08 -8.89
N GLU A 169 -16.04 7.18 -9.76
CA GLU A 169 -15.87 6.32 -10.93
C GLU A 169 -14.98 5.12 -10.61
N SER A 170 -15.11 4.04 -11.39
CA SER A 170 -14.17 2.92 -11.34
C SER A 170 -12.95 3.24 -12.21
N ASP A 171 -11.94 3.88 -11.62
CA ASP A 171 -10.69 4.24 -12.31
C ASP A 171 -9.48 3.91 -11.40
N PRO A 172 -8.90 2.71 -11.52
CA PRO A 172 -7.83 2.26 -10.64
C PRO A 172 -6.57 3.11 -10.73
N HIS A 173 -6.32 3.78 -11.86
CA HIS A 173 -5.16 4.67 -12.00
C HIS A 173 -5.36 5.96 -11.21
N VAL A 174 -6.57 6.51 -11.20
CA VAL A 174 -6.90 7.67 -10.37
C VAL A 174 -6.84 7.30 -8.89
N ASP A 175 -7.30 6.12 -8.50
CA ASP A 175 -7.15 5.62 -7.13
C ASP A 175 -5.67 5.55 -6.72
N LEU A 176 -4.81 4.94 -7.55
CA LEU A 176 -3.36 4.87 -7.30
C LEU A 176 -2.75 6.28 -7.13
N ALA A 177 -3.11 7.22 -8.01
CA ALA A 177 -2.62 8.60 -7.95
C ALA A 177 -3.08 9.34 -6.68
N ILE A 178 -4.34 9.17 -6.26
CA ILE A 178 -4.85 9.77 -5.01
C ILE A 178 -4.16 9.16 -3.79
N LEU A 179 -4.00 7.82 -3.76
CA LEU A 179 -3.28 7.13 -2.68
C LEU A 179 -1.82 7.57 -2.59
N GLY A 180 -1.15 7.72 -3.74
CA GLY A 180 0.21 8.24 -3.86
C GLY A 180 0.39 9.61 -3.23
N LYS A 181 -0.64 10.47 -3.33
CA LYS A 181 -0.67 11.85 -2.78
C LYS A 181 -1.13 11.98 -1.32
N SER A 182 -1.57 10.89 -0.68
CA SER A 182 -2.06 10.93 0.71
C SER A 182 -0.99 11.36 1.73
N ASN A 183 -1.39 11.98 2.84
CA ASN A 183 -0.45 12.32 3.91
C ASN A 183 0.11 11.07 4.59
N HIS A 184 -0.71 10.03 4.70
CA HIS A 184 -0.30 8.70 5.11
C HIS A 184 -1.07 7.65 4.32
N PHE A 185 -0.39 6.59 3.90
CA PHE A 185 -1.00 5.46 3.19
C PHE A 185 -1.04 4.22 4.06
N ILE A 186 -2.16 3.51 4.10
CA ILE A 186 -2.25 2.15 4.67
C ILE A 186 -2.60 1.17 3.56
N GLY A 187 -1.64 0.32 3.22
CA GLY A 187 -1.76 -0.64 2.13
C GLY A 187 -2.01 -2.08 2.59
N ASN A 188 -2.38 -2.92 1.63
CA ASN A 188 -2.32 -4.37 1.76
C ASN A 188 -0.92 -4.88 1.38
N CYS A 189 -0.28 -5.65 2.27
CA CYS A 189 1.11 -6.07 2.10
C CYS A 189 1.33 -7.03 0.92
N ILE A 190 0.34 -7.86 0.62
CA ILE A 190 0.45 -8.92 -0.39
C ILE A 190 0.12 -8.35 -1.78
N SER A 191 -0.70 -7.29 -1.84
CA SER A 191 -1.16 -6.72 -3.10
C SER A 191 -0.07 -5.94 -3.87
N SER A 192 0.12 -6.30 -5.14
CA SER A 192 0.96 -5.55 -6.09
C SER A 192 0.40 -4.17 -6.43
N PHE A 193 -0.91 -3.95 -6.29
CA PHE A 193 -1.54 -2.63 -6.40
C PHE A 193 -1.07 -1.69 -5.28
N SER A 194 -1.05 -2.16 -4.03
CA SER A 194 -0.43 -1.40 -2.92
C SER A 194 1.06 -1.18 -3.16
N ALA A 195 1.75 -2.17 -3.74
CA ALA A 195 3.19 -2.07 -4.01
C ALA A 195 3.52 -0.96 -4.99
N PHE A 196 2.64 -0.70 -5.96
CA PHE A 196 2.76 0.45 -6.86
C PHE A 196 2.76 1.76 -6.06
N VAL A 197 1.75 1.97 -5.21
CA VAL A 197 1.65 3.15 -4.35
C VAL A 197 2.84 3.26 -3.40
N LYS A 198 3.24 2.14 -2.77
CA LYS A 198 4.36 2.11 -1.83
C LYS A 198 5.66 2.59 -2.49
N ARG A 199 5.97 2.08 -3.70
CA ARG A 199 7.18 2.50 -4.42
C ARG A 199 7.12 3.98 -4.81
N GLU A 200 5.96 4.47 -5.26
CA GLU A 200 5.79 5.89 -5.62
C GLU A 200 6.03 6.79 -4.40
N ARG A 201 5.50 6.38 -3.25
CA ARG A 201 5.65 7.11 -1.99
C ARG A 201 7.09 7.05 -1.47
N ASP A 202 7.76 5.91 -1.58
CA ASP A 202 9.14 5.75 -1.15
C ASP A 202 10.09 6.68 -1.90
N VAL A 203 9.98 6.76 -3.23
CA VAL A 203 10.82 7.67 -4.02
C VAL A 203 10.53 9.15 -3.76
N LYS A 204 9.33 9.47 -3.24
CA LYS A 204 8.92 10.82 -2.83
C LYS A 204 9.15 11.11 -1.33
N GLY A 205 9.63 10.14 -0.55
CA GLY A 205 9.81 10.27 0.89
C GLY A 205 8.52 10.33 1.71
N PHE A 206 7.40 9.82 1.18
CA PHE A 206 6.11 9.82 1.87
C PHE A 206 5.89 8.58 2.74
N THR A 207 5.22 8.77 3.87
CA THR A 207 5.04 7.70 4.87
C THR A 207 3.98 6.68 4.49
N SER A 208 4.23 5.39 4.74
CA SER A 208 3.28 4.30 4.48
C SER A 208 3.30 3.28 5.61
N SER A 209 2.18 2.63 5.86
CA SER A 209 2.04 1.46 6.73
C SER A 209 1.21 0.38 6.04
N PHE A 210 1.11 -0.79 6.66
CA PHE A 210 0.39 -1.93 6.10
C PHE A 210 -0.55 -2.54 7.14
N TRP A 211 -1.63 -3.17 6.67
CA TRP A 211 -2.54 -3.91 7.55
C TRP A 211 -1.80 -4.99 8.35
N ALA A 212 -2.09 -5.06 9.64
CA ALA A 212 -1.53 -6.05 10.57
C ALA A 212 0.00 -6.10 10.65
N PHE A 213 0.71 -5.09 10.15
CA PHE A 213 2.17 -5.06 10.10
C PHE A 213 2.75 -3.73 10.63
N PRO A 214 3.84 -3.74 11.43
CA PRO A 214 4.55 -4.93 11.95
C PRO A 214 3.66 -5.77 12.87
N THR A 215 3.90 -7.08 12.90
CA THR A 215 3.23 -7.95 13.88
C THR A 215 3.64 -7.49 15.27
N GLN A 216 2.69 -7.25 16.16
CA GLN A 216 3.01 -6.91 17.53
C GLN A 216 3.75 -8.12 18.11
N LYS A 217 5.04 -7.96 18.47
CA LYS A 217 5.71 -8.96 19.33
C LYS A 217 4.85 -9.08 20.58
N ASN A 218 4.38 -10.29 20.90
CA ASN A 218 3.85 -10.57 22.22
C ASN A 218 4.89 -10.06 23.23
N SER A 219 4.50 -9.12 24.08
CA SER A 219 5.32 -8.59 25.17
C SER A 219 5.43 -9.65 26.29
N LYS A 220 5.95 -10.83 25.95
CA LYS A 220 6.22 -11.95 26.86
C LYS A 220 7.67 -12.41 26.74
N THR A 221 8.61 -11.46 26.68
CA THR A 221 10.04 -11.71 26.87
C THR A 221 10.66 -10.50 27.57
N SER A 222 10.18 -10.21 28.78
CA SER A 222 10.84 -9.34 29.75
C SER A 222 10.25 -9.59 31.14
N ALA A 223 10.61 -10.71 31.75
CA ALA A 223 10.59 -10.93 33.21
C ALA A 223 10.94 -12.40 33.50
N THR A 224 12.19 -12.80 33.25
CA THR A 224 12.81 -13.77 34.15
C THR A 224 13.53 -12.92 35.19
N HIS A 225 12.87 -12.79 36.34
CA HIS A 225 13.48 -12.40 37.60
C HIS A 225 14.69 -13.34 37.82
N GLU A 226 15.90 -12.80 37.76
CA GLU A 226 17.01 -13.36 38.53
C GLU A 226 16.88 -12.74 39.93
N GLU A 227 16.40 -13.53 40.88
CA GLU A 227 16.65 -13.27 42.30
C GLU A 227 17.80 -14.16 42.76
N LEU A 228 18.58 -13.57 43.66
CA LEU A 228 19.77 -14.03 44.35
C LEU A 228 19.64 -15.43 44.98
#